data_AF-A0A1G3QVU3-F1
#
_entry.id   AF-A0A1G3QVU3-F1
#
_cell.length_a   1.000
_cell.length_b   1.000
_cell.length_c   1.000
_cell.angle_alpha   90.00
_cell.angle_beta   90.00
_cell.angle_gamma   90.00
#
_symmetry.space_group_name_H-M   'P 1'
#
loop_
_entity.id
_entity.type
_entity.pdbx_description
1 polymer ?
#
loop_
_entity_poly.entity_id
_entity_poly.type
_entity_poly.pdbx_seq_one_letter_code
_entity_poly.pdbx_strand_id
1 'polypeptide(L)'
;MPVNVGGIPETLLESELFGYEKGAFTGADRRKPGMFELASTGTLFLDEIGDMPLPLQVKLLRVLADRRVQRLGGTLSIPVDARVISATNRDLDALVAAGRFREDLFYRLNVIRLSVPPLRERSGDLAPLVGRLIRRLNARLGKSVRGVDAQALEALRGYAFPGNVRELENLLERAMIFAESDTLGPSDLTLPAGAVRAATAARSLDSLEREAIVNALRRWEGSRTRTAAELGISRRTLLNKIKEYGITA
;
A
#
# COMPACT_ATOMS: atom_id res chain seq x y z
N MET A 1 -18.93 6.07 2.23
CA MET A 1 -19.27 4.65 2.45
C MET A 1 -18.31 3.79 1.65
N PRO A 2 -17.53 2.89 2.28
CA PRO A 2 -16.66 1.94 1.57
C PRO A 2 -17.41 0.66 1.18
N VAL A 3 -17.10 0.13 0.01
CA VAL A 3 -17.60 -1.16 -0.51
C VAL A 3 -16.41 -1.90 -1.12
N ASN A 4 -16.19 -3.14 -0.72
CA ASN A 4 -15.19 -4.00 -1.34
C ASN A 4 -15.87 -4.90 -2.38
N VAL A 5 -15.57 -4.65 -3.66
CA VAL A 5 -16.19 -5.34 -4.80
C VAL A 5 -15.78 -6.82 -4.84
N GLY A 6 -14.52 -7.13 -4.57
CA GLY A 6 -14.01 -8.50 -4.54
C GLY A 6 -14.53 -9.35 -3.39
N GLY A 7 -15.05 -8.73 -2.32
CA GLY A 7 -15.56 -9.41 -1.13
C GLY A 7 -17.05 -9.80 -1.19
N ILE A 8 -17.80 -9.33 -2.19
CA ILE A 8 -19.24 -9.57 -2.31
C ILE A 8 -19.51 -10.52 -3.48
N PRO A 9 -20.31 -11.59 -3.31
CA PRO A 9 -20.72 -12.43 -4.42
C PRO A 9 -21.39 -11.62 -5.53
N GLU A 10 -21.08 -11.93 -6.79
CA GLU A 10 -21.62 -11.19 -7.95
C GLU A 10 -23.14 -11.04 -7.93
N THR A 11 -23.85 -12.11 -7.53
CA THR A 11 -25.31 -12.13 -7.42
C THR A 11 -25.88 -11.12 -6.42
N LEU A 12 -25.11 -10.79 -5.38
CA LEU A 12 -25.50 -9.80 -4.37
C LEU A 12 -24.96 -8.42 -4.70
N LEU A 13 -23.77 -8.33 -5.31
CA LEU A 13 -23.08 -7.08 -5.61
C LEU A 13 -23.96 -6.10 -6.39
N GLU A 14 -24.70 -6.60 -7.37
CA GLU A 14 -25.64 -5.79 -8.14
C GLU A 14 -26.73 -5.17 -7.25
N SER A 15 -27.35 -6.00 -6.41
CA SER A 15 -28.42 -5.59 -5.49
C SER A 15 -27.93 -4.65 -4.39
N GLU A 16 -26.69 -4.82 -3.93
CA GLU A 16 -26.08 -3.93 -2.94
C GLU A 16 -25.77 -2.57 -3.57
N LEU A 17 -25.15 -2.52 -4.74
CA LEU A 17 -24.77 -1.24 -5.37
C LEU A 17 -25.98 -0.43 -5.82
N PHE A 18 -26.93 -1.07 -6.49
CA PHE A 18 -28.02 -0.38 -7.20
C PHE A 18 -29.38 -0.48 -6.50
N GLY A 19 -29.53 -1.36 -5.52
CA GLY A 19 -30.81 -1.56 -4.82
C GLY A 19 -31.84 -2.30 -5.66
N TYR A 20 -32.92 -2.75 -5.05
CA TYR A 20 -33.96 -3.53 -5.74
C TYR A 20 -35.36 -3.17 -5.26
N GLU A 21 -36.33 -3.33 -6.16
CA GLU A 21 -37.75 -3.22 -5.85
C GLU A 21 -38.34 -4.55 -5.36
N LYS A 22 -39.49 -4.48 -4.69
CA LYS A 22 -40.24 -5.68 -4.29
C LYS A 22 -40.57 -6.53 -5.52
N GLY A 23 -40.24 -7.82 -5.49
CA GLY A 23 -40.50 -8.75 -6.58
C GLY A 23 -39.45 -8.77 -7.70
N ALA A 24 -38.31 -8.08 -7.54
CA ALA A 24 -37.24 -8.06 -8.55
C ALA A 24 -36.60 -9.45 -8.78
N PHE A 25 -36.56 -10.30 -7.76
CA PHE A 25 -36.08 -11.69 -7.82
C PHE A 25 -36.74 -12.52 -6.70
N THR A 26 -36.55 -13.84 -6.72
CA THR A 26 -37.07 -14.75 -5.68
C THR A 26 -36.48 -14.40 -4.31
N GLY A 27 -37.33 -13.99 -3.35
CA GLY A 27 -36.90 -13.52 -2.03
C GLY A 27 -36.82 -11.99 -1.89
N ALA A 28 -37.13 -11.22 -2.94
CA ALA A 28 -37.25 -9.77 -2.88
C ALA A 28 -38.58 -9.32 -2.23
N ASP A 29 -38.82 -9.67 -0.97
CA ASP A 29 -40.10 -9.41 -0.27
C ASP A 29 -40.34 -7.93 0.05
N ARG A 30 -39.26 -7.14 0.08
CA ARG A 30 -39.26 -5.71 0.39
C ARG A 30 -38.32 -4.98 -0.56
N ARG A 31 -38.59 -3.69 -0.77
CA ARG A 31 -37.64 -2.80 -1.46
C ARG A 31 -36.40 -2.56 -0.60
N LYS A 32 -35.23 -2.44 -1.23
CA LYS A 32 -33.95 -2.07 -0.58
C LYS A 32 -33.25 -1.00 -1.42
N PRO A 33 -32.90 0.18 -0.86
CA PRO A 33 -32.09 1.17 -1.56
C PRO A 33 -30.65 0.67 -1.74
N GLY A 34 -30.04 1.02 -2.88
CA GLY A 34 -28.64 0.68 -3.16
C GLY A 34 -27.64 1.62 -2.52
N MET A 35 -26.37 1.23 -2.49
CA MET A 35 -25.28 2.05 -1.96
C MET A 35 -25.13 3.40 -2.66
N PHE A 36 -25.43 3.50 -3.96
CA PHE A 36 -25.43 4.78 -4.67
C PHE A 36 -26.49 5.75 -4.13
N GLU A 37 -27.69 5.24 -3.84
CA GLU A 37 -28.76 6.04 -3.24
C GLU A 37 -28.44 6.42 -1.80
N LEU A 38 -27.91 5.47 -1.02
CA LEU A 38 -27.52 5.70 0.37
C LEU A 38 -26.36 6.69 0.50
N ALA A 39 -25.43 6.69 -0.46
CA ALA A 39 -24.36 7.67 -0.53
C ALA A 39 -24.90 9.07 -0.84
N SER A 40 -26.00 9.21 -1.60
CA SER A 40 -26.65 10.49 -1.94
C SER A 40 -25.65 11.57 -2.42
N THR A 41 -25.40 12.63 -1.64
CA THR A 41 -24.42 13.71 -1.91
C THR A 41 -23.04 13.47 -1.27
N GLY A 42 -22.85 12.30 -0.67
CA GLY A 42 -21.63 11.89 0.02
C GLY A 42 -20.57 11.31 -0.91
N THR A 43 -19.75 10.41 -0.36
CA THR A 43 -18.68 9.74 -1.12
C THR A 43 -18.84 8.22 -1.06
N LEU A 44 -18.81 7.56 -2.21
CA LEU A 44 -18.77 6.12 -2.37
C LEU A 44 -17.33 5.70 -2.70
N PHE A 45 -16.76 4.83 -1.87
CA PHE A 45 -15.43 4.26 -2.09
C PHE A 45 -15.57 2.81 -2.56
N LEU A 46 -15.10 2.53 -3.77
CA LEU A 46 -15.15 1.21 -4.41
C LEU A 46 -13.76 0.58 -4.38
N ASP A 47 -13.53 -0.33 -3.45
CA ASP A 47 -12.29 -1.09 -3.33
C ASP A 47 -12.32 -2.32 -4.24
N GLU A 48 -11.16 -2.70 -4.76
CA GLU A 48 -10.98 -3.79 -5.74
C GLU A 48 -11.88 -3.68 -6.98
N ILE A 49 -11.96 -2.49 -7.60
CA ILE A 49 -12.80 -2.26 -8.78
C ILE A 49 -12.45 -3.17 -9.98
N GLY A 50 -11.20 -3.63 -10.07
CA GLY A 50 -10.72 -4.57 -11.09
C GLY A 50 -11.30 -5.99 -10.97
N ASP A 51 -12.06 -6.29 -9.92
CA ASP A 51 -12.82 -7.53 -9.75
C ASP A 51 -14.28 -7.40 -10.20
N MET A 52 -14.73 -6.22 -10.63
CA MET A 52 -16.11 -6.00 -11.04
C MET A 52 -16.46 -6.81 -12.31
N PRO A 53 -17.53 -7.62 -12.30
CA PRO A 53 -18.03 -8.32 -13.48
C PRO A 53 -18.43 -7.36 -14.62
N LEU A 54 -18.17 -7.75 -15.87
CA LEU A 54 -18.45 -6.93 -17.06
C LEU A 54 -19.89 -6.37 -17.13
N PRO A 55 -20.96 -7.14 -16.80
CA PRO A 55 -22.32 -6.58 -16.82
C PRO A 55 -22.51 -5.42 -15.84
N LEU A 56 -21.87 -5.49 -14.68
CA LEU A 56 -21.95 -4.45 -13.66
C LEU A 56 -21.11 -3.22 -14.02
N GLN A 57 -20.02 -3.40 -14.77
CA GLN A 57 -19.23 -2.28 -15.31
C GLN A 57 -20.09 -1.37 -16.20
N VAL A 58 -20.99 -1.94 -17.02
CA VAL A 58 -21.94 -1.18 -17.86
C VAL A 58 -22.90 -0.35 -17.00
N LYS A 59 -23.44 -0.95 -15.94
CA LYS A 59 -24.36 -0.26 -15.02
C LYS A 59 -23.65 0.85 -14.26
N LEU A 60 -22.44 0.59 -13.77
CA LEU A 60 -21.61 1.58 -13.10
C LEU A 60 -21.32 2.77 -14.02
N LEU A 61 -20.93 2.51 -15.27
CA LEU A 61 -20.69 3.56 -16.27
C LEU A 61 -21.92 4.47 -16.44
N ARG A 62 -23.12 3.89 -16.55
CA ARG A 62 -24.37 4.66 -16.67
C ARG A 62 -24.61 5.55 -15.45
N VAL A 63 -24.40 5.03 -14.24
CA VAL A 63 -24.53 5.83 -13.01
C VAL A 63 -23.53 7.00 -13.02
N LEU A 64 -22.28 6.75 -13.40
CA LEU A 64 -21.25 7.79 -13.47
C LEU A 64 -21.54 8.84 -14.56
N ALA A 65 -22.13 8.44 -15.69
CA ALA A 65 -22.45 9.31 -16.81
C ALA A 65 -23.72 10.14 -16.56
N ASP A 66 -24.83 9.48 -16.22
CA ASP A 66 -26.17 10.06 -16.16
C ASP A 66 -26.51 10.64 -14.77
N ARG A 67 -25.65 10.39 -13.77
CA ARG A 67 -25.89 10.73 -12.35
C ARG A 67 -27.24 10.22 -11.85
N ARG A 68 -27.60 9.02 -12.31
CA ARG A 68 -28.88 8.38 -12.05
C ARG A 68 -28.69 6.89 -11.85
N VAL A 69 -29.44 6.34 -10.91
CA VAL A 69 -29.48 4.90 -10.64
C VAL A 69 -30.89 4.37 -10.87
N GLN A 70 -30.97 3.14 -11.36
CA GLN A 70 -32.20 2.38 -11.48
C GLN A 70 -32.05 1.11 -10.63
N ARG A 71 -33.03 0.87 -9.77
CA ARG A 71 -33.10 -0.35 -8.96
C ARG A 71 -33.41 -1.56 -9.83
N LEU A 72 -32.96 -2.73 -9.41
CA LEU A 72 -33.32 -4.00 -10.05
C LEU A 72 -34.84 -4.19 -9.98
N GLY A 73 -35.44 -4.60 -11.09
CA GLY A 73 -36.89 -4.77 -11.23
C GLY A 73 -37.70 -3.47 -11.23
N GLY A 74 -37.05 -2.31 -11.11
CA GLY A 74 -37.69 -0.99 -11.14
C GLY A 74 -37.44 -0.25 -12.45
N THR A 75 -38.36 0.65 -12.80
CA THR A 75 -38.21 1.57 -13.94
C THR A 75 -37.92 3.01 -13.51
N LEU A 76 -38.04 3.29 -12.20
CA LEU A 76 -37.81 4.62 -11.65
C LEU A 76 -36.32 4.96 -11.72
N SER A 77 -36.02 6.09 -12.39
CA SER A 77 -34.68 6.67 -12.41
C SER A 77 -34.50 7.62 -11.23
N ILE A 78 -33.58 7.29 -10.33
CA ILE A 78 -33.33 8.03 -9.09
C ILE A 78 -32.06 8.87 -9.27
N PRO A 79 -32.10 10.21 -9.11
CA PRO A 79 -30.91 11.05 -9.20
C PRO A 79 -29.96 10.77 -8.03
N VAL A 80 -28.65 10.73 -8.32
CA VAL A 80 -27.59 10.53 -7.33
C VAL A 80 -26.45 11.51 -7.58
N ASP A 81 -25.85 12.04 -6.52
CA ASP A 81 -24.73 13.01 -6.61
C ASP A 81 -23.54 12.55 -5.77
N ALA A 82 -23.27 11.24 -5.81
CA ALA A 82 -22.22 10.65 -5.00
C ALA A 82 -20.86 10.87 -5.66
N ARG A 83 -19.90 11.39 -4.91
CA ARG A 83 -18.48 11.38 -5.32
C ARG A 83 -17.98 9.94 -5.32
N VAL A 84 -17.41 9.47 -6.42
CA VAL A 84 -16.84 8.12 -6.50
C VAL A 84 -15.32 8.19 -6.36
N ILE A 85 -14.78 7.33 -5.49
CA ILE A 85 -13.35 7.06 -5.37
C ILE A 85 -13.19 5.55 -5.56
N SER A 86 -12.33 5.11 -6.46
CA SER A 86 -12.07 3.69 -6.69
C SER A 86 -10.62 3.33 -6.41
N ALA A 87 -10.39 2.11 -5.94
CA ALA A 87 -9.07 1.54 -5.74
C ALA A 87 -9.02 0.11 -6.32
N THR A 88 -7.82 -0.33 -6.71
CA THR A 88 -7.57 -1.71 -7.12
C THR A 88 -6.09 -2.03 -7.01
N ASN A 89 -5.76 -3.29 -6.73
CA ASN A 89 -4.41 -3.84 -6.83
C ASN A 89 -4.04 -4.36 -8.22
N ARG A 90 -4.99 -4.39 -9.18
CA ARG A 90 -4.80 -4.91 -10.54
C ARG A 90 -4.35 -3.83 -11.50
N ASP A 91 -3.64 -4.26 -12.53
CA ASP A 91 -3.33 -3.42 -13.68
C ASP A 91 -4.58 -3.31 -14.58
N LEU A 92 -5.28 -2.18 -14.48
CA LEU A 92 -6.47 -1.92 -15.28
C LEU A 92 -6.13 -1.79 -16.78
N ASP A 93 -4.97 -1.25 -17.14
CA ASP A 93 -4.54 -1.10 -18.53
C ASP A 93 -4.42 -2.50 -19.18
N ALA A 94 -3.81 -3.45 -18.47
CA ALA A 94 -3.73 -4.85 -18.90
C ALA A 94 -5.12 -5.54 -18.96
N LEU A 95 -6.01 -5.27 -18.01
CA LEU A 95 -7.36 -5.83 -18.01
C LEU A 95 -8.23 -5.29 -19.16
N VAL A 96 -8.05 -4.02 -19.54
CA VAL A 96 -8.69 -3.43 -20.71
C VAL A 96 -8.20 -4.11 -21.99
N ALA A 97 -6.88 -4.26 -22.15
CA ALA A 97 -6.29 -4.96 -23.30
C ALA A 97 -6.76 -6.42 -23.41
N ALA A 98 -7.03 -7.09 -22.28
CA ALA A 98 -7.55 -8.44 -22.22
C ALA A 98 -9.09 -8.54 -22.37
N GLY A 99 -9.81 -7.42 -22.55
CA GLY A 99 -11.27 -7.39 -22.65
C GLY A 99 -12.01 -7.75 -21.35
N ARG A 100 -11.31 -7.76 -20.21
CA ARG A 100 -11.87 -8.07 -18.88
C ARG A 100 -12.32 -6.82 -18.12
N PHE A 101 -11.94 -5.64 -18.60
CA PHE A 101 -12.41 -4.36 -18.10
C PHE A 101 -12.76 -3.47 -19.29
N ARG A 102 -13.86 -2.73 -19.20
CA ARG A 102 -14.30 -1.88 -20.30
C ARG A 102 -13.47 -0.61 -20.38
N GLU A 103 -13.06 -0.28 -21.59
CA GLU A 103 -12.28 0.92 -21.89
C GLU A 103 -13.04 2.22 -21.52
N ASP A 104 -14.35 2.29 -21.81
CA ASP A 104 -15.18 3.46 -21.50
C ASP A 104 -15.29 3.75 -19.99
N LEU A 105 -15.47 2.71 -19.17
CA LEU A 105 -15.46 2.81 -17.72
C LEU A 105 -14.07 3.20 -17.20
N PHE A 106 -13.01 2.62 -17.77
CA PHE A 106 -11.64 2.93 -17.38
C PHE A 106 -11.36 4.43 -17.52
N TYR A 107 -11.65 5.03 -18.68
CA TYR A 107 -11.45 6.47 -18.86
C TYR A 107 -12.32 7.33 -17.93
N ARG A 108 -13.53 6.87 -17.57
CA ARG A 108 -14.40 7.60 -16.64
C ARG A 108 -13.90 7.56 -15.20
N LEU A 109 -13.24 6.48 -14.78
CA LEU A 109 -12.65 6.35 -13.45
C LEU A 109 -11.26 6.98 -13.36
N ASN A 110 -10.45 6.83 -14.42
CA ASN A 110 -9.05 7.22 -14.45
C ASN A 110 -8.85 8.71 -14.78
N VAL A 111 -9.70 9.58 -14.25
CA VAL A 111 -9.59 11.05 -14.41
C VAL A 111 -8.43 11.58 -13.58
N ILE A 112 -8.29 11.10 -12.34
CA ILE A 112 -7.17 11.40 -11.46
C ILE A 112 -6.64 10.08 -10.90
N ARG A 113 -5.44 9.69 -11.32
CA ARG A 113 -4.75 8.50 -10.84
C ARG A 113 -3.80 8.84 -9.70
N LEU A 114 -3.95 8.18 -8.56
CA LEU A 114 -3.01 8.24 -7.45
C LEU A 114 -2.34 6.88 -7.30
N SER A 115 -1.02 6.84 -7.53
CA SER A 115 -0.23 5.63 -7.29
C SER A 115 0.22 5.59 -5.83
N VAL A 116 -0.08 4.50 -5.13
CA VAL A 116 0.36 4.28 -3.74
C VAL A 116 1.62 3.41 -3.78
N PRO A 117 2.81 3.97 -3.48
CA PRO A 117 4.04 3.19 -3.59
C PRO A 117 4.13 2.16 -2.45
N PRO A 118 4.65 0.96 -2.75
CA PRO A 118 4.82 -0.10 -1.77
C PRO A 118 5.87 0.28 -0.71
N LEU A 119 5.82 -0.37 0.45
CA LEU A 119 6.65 -0.07 1.61
C LEU A 119 8.16 -0.08 1.31
N ARG A 120 8.60 -0.99 0.44
CA ARG A 120 10.00 -1.07 -0.04
C ARG A 120 10.52 0.20 -0.74
N GLU A 121 9.64 1.01 -1.33
CA GLU A 121 9.98 2.27 -2.02
C GLU A 121 9.92 3.48 -1.06
N ARG A 122 9.48 3.28 0.18
CA ARG A 122 9.30 4.31 1.22
C ARG A 122 9.98 3.90 2.53
N SER A 123 11.23 3.46 2.43
CA SER A 123 12.03 2.99 3.59
C SER A 123 12.18 4.03 4.71
N GLY A 124 12.17 5.34 4.37
CA GLY A 124 12.17 6.44 5.34
C GLY A 124 10.94 6.48 6.25
N ASP A 125 9.80 5.94 5.79
CA ASP A 125 8.56 5.90 6.55
C ASP A 125 8.50 4.71 7.53
N LEU A 126 9.42 3.75 7.42
CA LEU A 126 9.34 2.49 8.17
C LEU A 126 9.43 2.71 9.69
N ALA A 127 10.40 3.50 10.14
CA ALA A 127 10.58 3.78 11.57
C ALA A 127 9.36 4.47 12.22
N PRO A 128 8.83 5.58 11.68
CA PRO A 128 7.63 6.20 12.25
C PRO A 128 6.39 5.32 12.12
N LEU A 129 6.29 4.49 11.07
CA LEU A 129 5.21 3.52 10.90
C LEU A 129 5.25 2.44 11.98
N VAL A 130 6.41 1.82 12.22
CA VAL A 130 6.61 0.82 13.28
C VAL A 130 6.23 1.41 14.64
N GLY A 131 6.73 2.61 14.97
CA GLY A 131 6.39 3.26 16.24
C GLY A 131 4.89 3.58 16.39
N ARG A 132 4.18 3.86 15.29
CA ARG A 132 2.71 4.03 15.32
C ARG A 132 1.99 2.70 15.52
N LEU A 133 2.42 1.64 14.82
CA LEU A 133 1.82 0.31 14.91
C LEU A 133 1.99 -0.28 16.32
N ILE A 134 3.19 -0.20 16.89
CA ILE A 134 3.46 -0.69 18.26
C ILE A 134 2.55 0.00 19.29
N ARG A 135 2.40 1.33 19.21
CA ARG A 135 1.47 2.06 20.10
C ARG A 135 0.03 1.57 19.98
N ARG A 136 -0.44 1.34 18.75
CA ARG A 136 -1.78 0.81 18.51
C ARG A 136 -1.93 -0.62 19.06
N LEU A 137 -0.93 -1.47 18.83
CA LEU A 137 -0.91 -2.86 19.26
C LEU A 137 -0.82 -2.99 20.79
N ASN A 138 -0.05 -2.14 21.47
CA ASN A 138 -0.01 -2.10 22.94
C ASN A 138 -1.38 -1.86 23.53
N ALA A 139 -2.12 -0.88 22.99
CA ALA A 139 -3.48 -0.57 23.45
C ALA A 139 -4.45 -1.75 23.22
N ARG A 140 -4.26 -2.54 22.15
CA ARG A 140 -5.10 -3.69 21.82
C ARG A 140 -4.75 -4.95 22.62
N LEU A 141 -3.45 -5.20 22.85
CA LEU A 141 -2.93 -6.41 23.48
C LEU A 141 -2.70 -6.27 25.00
N GLY A 142 -2.83 -5.05 25.55
CA GLY A 142 -2.51 -4.79 26.96
C GLY A 142 -1.02 -4.94 27.28
N LYS A 143 -0.14 -4.70 26.30
CA LYS A 143 1.32 -4.79 26.42
C LYS A 143 1.94 -3.39 26.55
N SER A 144 3.22 -3.33 26.94
CA SER A 144 3.98 -2.10 27.15
C SER A 144 5.30 -2.07 26.37
N VAL A 145 5.29 -2.56 25.13
CA VAL A 145 6.47 -2.57 24.25
C VAL A 145 6.81 -1.14 23.82
N ARG A 146 8.02 -0.67 24.09
CA ARG A 146 8.50 0.69 23.77
C ARG A 146 8.86 0.85 22.30
N GLY A 147 9.34 -0.22 21.65
CA GLY A 147 9.82 -0.15 20.28
C GLY A 147 10.55 -1.40 19.80
N VAL A 148 11.20 -1.26 18.65
CA VAL A 148 12.21 -2.19 18.13
C VAL A 148 13.59 -1.61 18.37
N ASP A 149 14.59 -2.46 18.60
CA ASP A 149 15.98 -2.00 18.65
C ASP A 149 16.52 -1.64 17.24
N ALA A 150 17.74 -1.10 17.19
CA ALA A 150 18.36 -0.70 15.93
C ALA A 150 18.60 -1.87 14.97
N GLN A 151 18.97 -3.05 15.48
CA GLN A 151 19.24 -4.23 14.66
C GLN A 151 17.94 -4.79 14.06
N ALA A 152 16.88 -4.81 14.84
CA ALA A 152 15.54 -5.20 14.43
C ALA A 152 15.00 -4.24 13.37
N LEU A 153 15.21 -2.93 13.55
CA LEU A 153 14.81 -1.94 12.54
C LEU A 153 15.56 -2.11 11.22
N GLU A 154 16.87 -2.39 11.25
CA GLU A 154 17.62 -2.69 10.02
C GLU A 154 17.17 -4.00 9.37
N ALA A 155 16.86 -5.03 10.15
CA ALA A 155 16.30 -6.27 9.64
C ALA A 155 14.97 -6.03 8.91
N LEU A 156 14.10 -5.18 9.47
CA LEU A 156 12.87 -4.76 8.81
C LEU A 156 13.16 -3.98 7.52
N ARG A 157 14.13 -3.05 7.50
CA ARG A 157 14.50 -2.31 6.28
C ARG A 157 15.04 -3.21 5.17
N GLY A 158 15.71 -4.30 5.52
CA GLY A 158 16.22 -5.29 4.58
C GLY A 158 15.12 -6.15 3.93
N TYR A 159 13.89 -6.10 4.42
CA TYR A 159 12.80 -6.94 3.95
C TYR A 159 11.88 -6.21 2.95
N ALA A 160 11.45 -6.93 1.90
CA ALA A 160 10.70 -6.35 0.80
C ALA A 160 9.22 -6.06 1.14
N PHE A 161 8.68 -6.68 2.19
CA PHE A 161 7.27 -6.63 2.59
C PHE A 161 6.29 -6.80 1.40
N PRO A 162 6.20 -7.99 0.79
CA PRO A 162 5.19 -8.26 -0.26
C PRO A 162 3.76 -7.91 0.18
N GLY A 163 3.41 -8.10 1.46
CA GLY A 163 2.13 -7.70 2.04
C GLY A 163 2.10 -6.28 2.62
N ASN A 164 3.13 -5.47 2.36
CA ASN A 164 3.27 -4.08 2.78
C ASN A 164 2.95 -3.87 4.27
N VAL A 165 2.13 -2.85 4.58
CA VAL A 165 1.77 -2.48 5.95
C VAL A 165 1.02 -3.59 6.68
N ARG A 166 0.20 -4.39 5.97
CA ARG A 166 -0.54 -5.51 6.59
C ARG A 166 0.40 -6.59 7.11
N GLU A 167 1.40 -6.94 6.31
CA GLU A 167 2.42 -7.91 6.73
C GLU A 167 3.28 -7.37 7.88
N LEU A 168 3.67 -6.09 7.82
CA LEU A 168 4.40 -5.45 8.92
C LEU A 168 3.60 -5.46 10.23
N GLU A 169 2.31 -5.11 10.18
CA GLU A 169 1.44 -5.10 11.35
C GLU A 169 1.30 -6.52 11.95
N ASN A 170 1.05 -7.54 11.13
CA ASN A 170 0.97 -8.93 11.58
C ASN A 170 2.27 -9.44 12.20
N LEU A 171 3.41 -9.06 11.60
CA LEU A 171 4.73 -9.43 12.10
C LEU A 171 4.99 -8.81 13.47
N LEU A 172 4.72 -7.50 13.63
CA LEU A 172 4.87 -6.80 14.90
C LEU A 172 3.90 -7.34 15.96
N GLU A 173 2.65 -7.61 15.60
CA GLU A 173 1.68 -8.22 16.50
C GLU A 173 2.18 -9.57 17.03
N ARG A 174 2.65 -10.45 16.15
CA ARG A 174 3.21 -11.75 16.54
C ARG A 174 4.42 -11.57 17.46
N ALA A 175 5.35 -10.68 17.11
CA ALA A 175 6.52 -10.38 17.94
C ALA A 175 6.11 -9.90 19.34
N MET A 176 5.12 -9.02 19.44
CA MET A 176 4.63 -8.48 20.72
C MET A 176 3.88 -9.52 21.58
N ILE A 177 3.22 -10.51 20.97
CA ILE A 177 2.57 -11.59 21.71
C ILE A 177 3.60 -12.43 22.46
N PHE A 178 4.71 -12.78 21.79
CA PHE A 178 5.78 -13.61 22.33
C PHE A 178 6.89 -12.83 23.04
N ALA A 179 6.84 -11.50 23.01
CA ALA A 179 7.85 -10.66 23.64
C ALA A 179 7.91 -10.86 25.16
N GLU A 180 9.10 -11.20 25.64
CA GLU A 180 9.46 -11.25 27.06
C GLU A 180 10.01 -9.91 27.57
N SER A 181 10.46 -9.04 26.65
CA SER A 181 11.03 -7.72 26.90
C SER A 181 10.10 -6.60 26.41
N ASP A 182 10.36 -5.38 26.87
CA ASP A 182 9.68 -4.18 26.38
C ASP A 182 10.31 -3.61 25.09
N THR A 183 11.40 -4.20 24.60
CA THR A 183 12.05 -3.81 23.35
C THR A 183 12.22 -5.05 22.48
N LEU A 184 11.71 -4.99 21.25
CA LEU A 184 11.76 -6.10 20.30
C LEU A 184 13.12 -6.14 19.59
N GLY A 185 13.77 -7.29 19.63
CA GLY A 185 15.01 -7.57 18.91
C GLY A 185 14.79 -8.34 17.60
N PRO A 186 15.86 -8.59 16.82
CA PRO A 186 15.78 -9.34 15.57
C PRO A 186 15.20 -10.75 15.70
N SER A 187 15.45 -11.42 16.84
CA SER A 187 14.93 -12.76 17.15
C SER A 187 13.40 -12.80 17.21
N ASP A 188 12.78 -11.71 17.64
CA ASP A 188 11.34 -11.64 17.90
C ASP A 188 10.54 -11.46 16.61
N LEU A 189 11.16 -10.90 15.57
CA LEU A 189 10.50 -10.56 14.30
C LEU A 189 10.19 -11.81 13.45
N THR A 190 10.90 -12.93 13.66
CA THR A 190 10.73 -14.21 12.93
C THR A 190 10.44 -14.00 11.44
N LEU A 191 11.30 -13.23 10.76
CA LEU A 191 11.18 -12.99 9.32
C LEU A 191 11.34 -14.33 8.57
N PRO A 192 10.57 -14.58 7.48
CA PRO A 192 10.64 -15.85 6.74
C PRO A 192 12.08 -16.20 6.34
N ALA A 193 12.53 -17.44 6.52
CA ALA A 193 13.88 -17.84 6.14
C ALA A 193 14.09 -17.64 4.63
N GLY A 194 15.09 -16.82 4.25
CA GLY A 194 15.31 -16.33 2.87
C GLY A 194 14.87 -14.88 2.62
N ALA A 195 14.19 -14.25 3.61
CA ALA A 195 13.76 -12.84 3.62
C ALA A 195 14.90 -11.85 3.88
N VAL A 196 15.97 -12.30 4.53
CA VAL A 196 17.29 -11.67 4.37
C VAL A 196 17.76 -12.05 2.97
N ARG A 197 17.11 -11.52 1.93
CA ARG A 197 17.85 -11.26 0.71
C ARG A 197 18.92 -10.30 1.16
N ALA A 198 20.10 -10.87 1.35
CA ALA A 198 21.30 -10.12 1.45
C ALA A 198 21.17 -8.92 0.51
N ALA A 199 21.35 -7.72 1.02
CA ALA A 199 21.60 -6.54 0.23
C ALA A 199 22.93 -6.67 -0.57
N THR A 200 23.33 -7.90 -0.91
CA THR A 200 24.23 -8.31 -1.98
C THR A 200 23.46 -8.61 -3.25
N ALA A 201 22.32 -7.94 -3.49
CA ALA A 201 21.86 -7.69 -4.85
C ALA A 201 22.90 -6.76 -5.52
N ALA A 202 24.02 -7.34 -5.95
CA ALA A 202 25.07 -6.76 -6.78
C ALA A 202 25.23 -5.23 -6.62
N ARG A 203 25.37 -4.73 -5.38
CA ARG A 203 25.99 -3.43 -5.20
C ARG A 203 27.43 -3.65 -5.63
N SER A 204 27.83 -3.07 -6.76
CA SER A 204 29.23 -3.11 -7.17
C SER A 204 30.07 -2.62 -5.98
N LEU A 205 31.28 -3.18 -5.81
CA LEU A 205 32.21 -2.72 -4.78
C LEU A 205 32.32 -1.19 -4.79
N ASP A 206 32.28 -0.60 -6.00
CA ASP A 206 32.27 0.84 -6.24
C ASP A 206 31.10 1.57 -5.58
N SER A 207 29.88 1.00 -5.58
CA SER A 207 28.71 1.63 -4.97
C SER A 207 28.75 1.62 -3.44
N LEU A 208 29.23 0.53 -2.84
CA LEU A 208 29.45 0.43 -1.39
C LEU A 208 30.58 1.36 -0.95
N GLU A 209 31.65 1.41 -1.73
CA GLU A 209 32.79 2.26 -1.44
C GLU A 209 32.45 3.74 -1.59
N ARG A 210 31.68 4.11 -2.62
CA ARG A 210 31.16 5.48 -2.79
C ARG A 210 30.31 5.90 -1.60
N GLU A 211 29.39 5.05 -1.14
CA GLU A 211 28.53 5.33 0.00
C GLU A 211 29.32 5.48 1.30
N ALA A 212 30.33 4.61 1.53
CA ALA A 212 31.24 4.71 2.66
C ALA A 212 32.03 6.04 2.67
N ILE A 213 32.55 6.46 1.50
CA ILE A 213 33.28 7.73 1.36
C ILE A 213 32.37 8.93 1.62
N VAL A 214 31.16 8.95 1.06
CA VAL A 214 30.20 10.06 1.26
C VAL A 214 29.80 10.19 2.73
N ASN A 215 29.52 9.07 3.41
CA ASN A 215 29.11 9.09 4.81
C ASN A 215 30.26 9.55 5.73
N ALA A 216 31.48 9.08 5.49
CA ALA A 216 32.65 9.51 6.24
C ALA A 216 33.02 10.98 5.96
N LEU A 217 32.83 11.50 4.74
CA LEU A 217 32.99 12.93 4.45
C LEU A 217 31.96 13.78 5.20
N ARG A 218 30.70 13.34 5.28
CA ARG A 218 29.65 14.05 6.02
C ARG A 218 29.93 14.09 7.52
N ARG A 219 30.36 12.97 8.12
CA ARG A 219 30.71 12.89 9.55
C ARG A 219 31.84 13.82 9.96
N TRP A 220 32.78 14.06 9.05
CA TRP A 220 33.94 14.91 9.30
C TRP A 220 33.89 16.25 8.57
N GLU A 221 32.68 16.71 8.19
CA GLU A 221 32.46 18.04 7.57
C GLU A 221 33.40 18.33 6.38
N GLY A 222 33.62 17.33 5.53
CA GLY A 222 34.50 17.43 4.36
C GLY A 222 35.99 17.29 4.65
N SER A 223 36.41 17.02 5.88
CA SER A 223 37.82 16.85 6.26
C SER A 223 38.42 15.55 5.72
N ARG A 224 39.03 15.65 4.53
CA ARG A 224 39.64 14.53 3.80
C ARG A 224 40.70 13.75 4.60
N THR A 225 41.42 14.40 5.51
CA THR A 225 42.45 13.74 6.32
C THR A 225 41.82 12.81 7.36
N ARG A 226 40.74 13.25 8.02
CA ARG A 226 40.02 12.46 9.03
C ARG A 226 39.19 11.35 8.39
N THR A 227 38.54 11.65 7.26
CA THR A 227 37.86 10.66 6.43
C THR A 227 38.79 9.53 5.99
N ALA A 228 40.01 9.85 5.52
CA ALA A 228 40.98 8.83 5.10
C ALA A 228 41.43 7.95 6.27
N ALA A 229 41.68 8.55 7.43
CA ALA A 229 42.07 7.84 8.65
C ALA A 229 40.95 6.91 9.16
N GLU A 230 39.69 7.37 9.15
CA GLU A 230 38.53 6.55 9.52
C GLU A 230 38.33 5.37 8.58
N LEU A 231 38.48 5.59 7.27
CA LEU A 231 38.31 4.55 6.26
C LEU A 231 39.53 3.63 6.13
N GLY A 232 40.61 3.87 6.88
CA GLY A 232 41.83 3.05 6.85
C GLY A 232 42.60 3.10 5.53
N ILE A 233 42.41 4.15 4.72
CA ILE A 233 43.06 4.31 3.41
C ILE A 233 43.98 5.54 3.38
N SER A 234 44.93 5.56 2.45
CA SER A 234 45.78 6.74 2.28
C SER A 234 44.98 7.95 1.79
N ARG A 235 45.37 9.17 2.20
CA ARG A 235 44.77 10.42 1.71
C ARG A 235 44.79 10.52 0.18
N ARG A 236 45.83 9.98 -0.47
CA ARG A 236 45.95 9.91 -1.94
C ARG A 236 44.89 8.99 -2.55
N THR A 237 44.67 7.82 -1.96
CA THR A 237 43.65 6.85 -2.39
C THR A 237 42.24 7.45 -2.28
N LEU A 238 41.96 8.14 -1.17
CA LEU A 238 40.68 8.83 -0.97
C LEU A 238 40.43 9.90 -2.06
N LEU A 239 41.44 10.73 -2.35
CA LEU A 239 41.32 11.78 -3.37
C LEU A 239 41.04 11.22 -4.78
N ASN A 240 41.70 10.11 -5.13
CA ASN A 240 41.46 9.43 -6.40
C ASN A 240 40.01 8.91 -6.50
N LYS A 241 39.51 8.29 -5.43
CA LYS A 241 38.15 7.73 -5.38
C LYS A 241 37.06 8.81 -5.36
N ILE A 242 37.30 9.95 -4.70
CA ILE A 242 36.40 11.12 -4.76
C ILE A 242 36.25 11.62 -6.20
N LYS A 243 37.36 11.66 -6.95
CA LYS A 243 37.37 12.08 -8.36
C LYS A 243 36.70 11.05 -9.26
N GLU A 244 37.02 9.77 -9.07
CA GLU A 244 36.47 8.63 -9.81
C GLU A 244 34.95 8.52 -9.66
N TYR A 245 34.42 8.72 -8.45
CA TYR A 245 32.99 8.63 -8.16
C TYR A 245 32.21 9.95 -8.28
N GLY A 246 32.87 11.03 -8.73
CA GLY A 246 32.26 12.34 -8.90
C GLY A 246 31.62 12.90 -7.62
N ILE A 247 32.25 12.66 -6.47
CA ILE A 247 31.72 13.10 -5.17
C ILE A 247 32.04 14.59 -4.98
N THR A 248 31.05 15.44 -5.14
CA THR A 248 31.12 16.85 -4.75
C THR A 248 30.89 16.97 -3.25
N ALA A 249 31.97 17.28 -2.52
CA ALA A 249 31.91 17.67 -1.10
C ALA A 249 31.60 19.16 -0.99
#